data_AF-A0A949N8V6-F1
#
_entry.id   AF-A0A949N8V6-F1
#
_cell.length_a   1.000
_cell.length_b   1.000
_cell.length_c   1.000
_cell.angle_alpha   90.00
_cell.angle_beta   90.00
_cell.angle_gamma   90.00
#
_symmetry.space_group_name_H-M   'P 1'
#
loop_
_entity.id
_entity.type
_entity.pdbx_description
1 polymer ?
#
loop_
_entity_poly.entity_id
_entity_poly.type
_entity_poly.pdbx_seq_one_letter_code
_entity_poly.pdbx_strand_id
1 'polypeptide(L)'
;MSARRIVQFIALITLVTAGVVFGQEEGAPGHPPSLAISPEGVRIEQTLEGGYYLYVRKTVGINSILITESTEAPDRGVATYSFRNPSYHPENGDERRMLDGEFLDTSGGLYSLIDSTPITDEQFGQAFRIFIPYVVVYGYSWTRNGELQVLDGSYLSIRAFSNTYADYSGGYRDNPFILRVSQRPSPPESRELMPAAVETFTEIAEEAGGDAVAPEEDEGLVETIDRLIAESTGRSLDIVLALDTTESM
;
A
#
# COMPACT_ATOMS: atom_id res chain seq x y z
N MET A 1 4.01 39.61 -32.39
CA MET A 1 3.06 39.10 -31.39
C MET A 1 3.72 37.89 -30.75
N SER A 2 3.98 37.94 -29.44
CA SER A 2 4.72 36.89 -28.73
C SER A 2 3.75 36.04 -27.91
N ALA A 3 3.77 34.73 -28.10
CA ALA A 3 3.01 33.82 -27.26
C ALA A 3 3.57 33.83 -25.83
N ARG A 4 2.71 34.06 -24.83
CA ARG A 4 3.05 33.82 -23.42
C ARG A 4 2.72 32.36 -23.12
N ARG A 5 3.73 31.60 -22.66
CA ARG A 5 3.53 30.28 -22.07
C ARG A 5 3.18 30.47 -20.61
N ILE A 6 2.13 29.79 -20.15
CA ILE A 6 1.76 29.68 -18.74
C ILE A 6 2.44 28.43 -18.17
N VAL A 7 2.91 28.50 -16.93
CA VAL A 7 3.44 27.37 -16.13
C VAL A 7 2.99 27.59 -14.69
N GLN A 8 2.43 26.57 -14.04
CA GLN A 8 1.98 26.61 -12.64
C GLN A 8 2.51 25.37 -11.86
N PHE A 9 2.53 25.44 -10.52
CA PHE A 9 2.99 24.42 -9.55
C PHE A 9 2.03 24.33 -8.34
N ILE A 10 1.83 23.13 -7.76
CA ILE A 10 1.05 22.86 -6.51
C ILE A 10 1.97 22.03 -5.54
N ALA A 11 1.57 21.68 -4.29
CA ALA A 11 2.42 21.07 -3.23
C ALA A 11 2.00 19.79 -2.36
N LEU A 12 1.03 18.91 -2.72
CA LEU A 12 0.56 17.64 -2.06
C LEU A 12 1.55 16.73 -1.37
N ILE A 13 0.94 15.89 -0.53
CA ILE A 13 1.28 14.51 -0.17
C ILE A 13 -0.02 13.71 0.09
N THR A 14 0.05 12.38 0.15
CA THR A 14 -1.11 11.51 0.28
C THR A 14 -0.78 10.29 1.13
N LEU A 15 -1.56 10.04 2.19
CA LEU A 15 -1.63 8.72 2.82
C LEU A 15 -2.55 7.84 1.98
N VAL A 16 -2.05 6.72 1.47
CA VAL A 16 -2.78 5.89 0.49
C VAL A 16 -3.22 4.57 1.13
N THR A 17 -4.35 4.02 0.69
CA THR A 17 -4.76 2.66 1.07
C THR A 17 -4.97 1.77 -0.15
N ALA A 18 -4.27 0.64 -0.16
CA ALA A 18 -4.25 -0.35 -1.23
C ALA A 18 -5.23 -1.51 -0.94
N GLY A 19 -5.88 -1.98 -2.00
CA GLY A 19 -6.82 -3.09 -1.97
C GLY A 19 -6.16 -4.41 -2.37
N VAL A 20 -6.82 -5.52 -2.01
CA VAL A 20 -6.35 -6.88 -2.30
C VAL A 20 -7.46 -7.70 -2.93
N VAL A 21 -7.09 -8.56 -3.90
CA VAL A 21 -8.01 -9.47 -4.59
C VAL A 21 -7.41 -10.88 -4.55
N PHE A 22 -8.20 -11.85 -4.08
CA PHE A 22 -7.91 -13.29 -4.04
C PHE A 22 -8.95 -14.06 -4.86
N GLY A 23 -8.61 -15.28 -5.30
CA GLY A 23 -9.58 -16.22 -5.88
C GLY A 23 -10.38 -16.97 -4.81
N GLN A 24 -11.69 -17.12 -5.02
CA GLN A 24 -12.58 -17.86 -4.10
C GLN A 24 -12.62 -19.37 -4.37
N GLU A 25 -12.62 -20.15 -3.29
CA GLU A 25 -13.34 -21.42 -3.19
C GLU A 25 -14.17 -21.40 -1.90
N GLU A 26 -15.45 -21.79 -1.97
CA GLU A 26 -16.33 -21.86 -0.79
C GLU A 26 -16.22 -23.22 -0.08
N GLY A 27 -16.09 -23.19 1.26
CA GLY A 27 -15.96 -24.38 2.11
C GLY A 27 -17.22 -24.66 2.94
N ALA A 28 -17.69 -25.91 2.90
CA ALA A 28 -18.86 -26.39 3.66
C ALA A 28 -18.60 -26.55 5.18
N PRO A 29 -19.64 -26.49 6.04
CA PRO A 29 -19.46 -26.46 7.49
C PRO A 29 -18.99 -27.81 8.06
N GLY A 30 -18.08 -27.76 9.04
CA GLY A 30 -17.46 -28.92 9.68
C GLY A 30 -15.95 -29.08 9.43
N HIS A 31 -15.35 -28.17 8.66
CA HIS A 31 -13.90 -28.17 8.40
C HIS A 31 -13.06 -27.71 9.62
N PRO A 32 -11.77 -28.11 9.69
CA PRO A 32 -10.80 -27.46 10.58
C PRO A 32 -10.75 -25.95 10.33
N PRO A 33 -10.35 -25.13 11.32
CA PRO A 33 -10.45 -23.68 11.22
C PRO A 33 -9.61 -23.17 10.04
N SER A 34 -10.25 -22.43 9.14
CA SER A 34 -9.70 -22.14 7.81
C SER A 34 -8.46 -21.25 7.88
N LEU A 35 -7.45 -21.63 7.09
CA LEU A 35 -6.26 -20.83 6.78
C LEU A 35 -6.41 -20.05 5.46
N ALA A 36 -7.59 -20.09 4.84
CA ALA A 36 -7.91 -19.25 3.70
C ALA A 36 -8.18 -17.81 4.18
N ILE A 37 -7.57 -16.85 3.48
CA ILE A 37 -7.79 -15.42 3.68
C ILE A 37 -8.70 -14.92 2.56
N SER A 38 -9.81 -14.26 2.90
CA SER A 38 -10.69 -13.63 1.91
C SER A 38 -10.23 -12.20 1.60
N PRO A 39 -10.60 -11.62 0.44
CA PRO A 39 -10.27 -10.23 0.08
C PRO A 39 -10.70 -9.22 1.14
N GLU A 40 -11.87 -9.41 1.73
CA GLU A 40 -12.46 -8.54 2.75
C GLU A 40 -11.77 -8.68 4.11
N GLY A 41 -10.96 -9.73 4.30
CA GLY A 41 -10.10 -9.93 5.47
C GLY A 41 -8.73 -9.27 5.36
N VAL A 42 -8.47 -8.49 4.30
CA VAL A 42 -7.19 -7.82 4.07
C VAL A 42 -7.38 -6.34 3.74
N ARG A 43 -6.55 -5.50 4.36
CA ARG A 43 -6.39 -4.07 4.06
C ARG A 43 -4.91 -3.80 3.87
N ILE A 44 -4.53 -2.99 2.89
CA ILE A 44 -3.15 -2.51 2.75
C ILE A 44 -3.16 -0.98 2.84
N GLU A 45 -2.14 -0.39 3.43
CA GLU A 45 -2.01 1.06 3.63
C GLU A 45 -0.60 1.49 3.25
N GLN A 46 -0.42 2.31 2.22
CA GLN A 46 0.86 2.94 1.94
C GLN A 46 1.19 3.91 3.09
N THR A 47 2.42 3.87 3.56
CA THR A 47 2.93 4.75 4.62
C THR A 47 4.01 5.68 4.07
N LEU A 48 4.14 6.85 4.67
CA LEU A 48 5.23 7.80 4.45
C LEU A 48 6.60 7.21 4.80
N GLU A 49 6.63 6.11 5.56
CA GLU A 49 7.84 5.34 5.92
C GLU A 49 8.48 4.58 4.74
N GLY A 50 7.95 4.72 3.52
CA GLY A 50 8.57 4.15 2.31
C GLY A 50 8.16 2.71 2.01
N GLY A 51 6.88 2.40 2.19
CA GLY A 51 6.33 1.07 1.95
C GLY A 51 4.84 0.99 2.22
N TYR A 52 4.38 -0.19 2.63
CA TYR A 52 2.97 -0.49 2.91
C TYR A 52 2.81 -1.26 4.22
N TYR A 53 1.83 -0.88 5.04
CA TYR A 53 1.26 -1.72 6.08
C TYR A 53 0.23 -2.68 5.49
N LEU A 54 0.50 -3.97 5.51
CA LEU A 54 -0.46 -5.03 5.26
C LEU A 54 -1.13 -5.42 6.57
N TYR A 55 -2.45 -5.25 6.65
CA TYR A 55 -3.31 -5.74 7.73
C TYR A 55 -4.05 -6.99 7.28
N VAL A 56 -4.00 -8.04 8.09
CA VAL A 56 -4.74 -9.30 7.85
C VAL A 56 -5.58 -9.61 9.07
N ARG A 57 -6.90 -9.73 8.88
CA ARG A 57 -7.85 -10.06 9.95
C ARG A 57 -7.44 -11.33 10.70
N LYS A 58 -7.30 -11.25 12.02
CA LYS A 58 -7.09 -12.41 12.88
C LYS A 58 -8.35 -13.28 12.88
N THR A 59 -8.20 -14.55 12.52
CA THR A 59 -9.25 -15.57 12.69
C THR A 59 -8.85 -16.57 13.77
N VAL A 60 -9.77 -17.49 14.11
CA VAL A 60 -9.47 -18.60 15.03
C VAL A 60 -8.44 -19.58 14.44
N GLY A 61 -8.36 -19.69 13.11
CA GLY A 61 -7.46 -20.64 12.44
C GLY A 61 -6.04 -20.12 12.24
N ILE A 62 -5.87 -18.83 11.96
CA ILE A 62 -4.58 -18.24 11.59
C ILE A 62 -3.91 -17.68 12.84
N ASN A 63 -2.76 -18.21 13.26
CA ASN A 63 -2.02 -17.79 14.46
C ASN A 63 -0.66 -17.13 14.16
N SER A 64 -0.22 -17.14 12.90
CA SER A 64 0.80 -16.23 12.37
C SER A 64 0.68 -16.14 10.85
N ILE A 65 1.27 -15.09 10.27
CA ILE A 65 1.35 -14.85 8.83
C ILE A 65 2.78 -14.53 8.39
N LEU A 66 3.13 -14.89 7.15
CA LEU A 66 4.45 -14.65 6.55
C LEU A 66 4.29 -14.28 5.07
N ILE A 67 4.98 -13.24 4.60
CA ILE A 67 4.96 -12.87 3.18
C ILE A 67 6.02 -13.67 2.43
N THR A 68 5.59 -14.32 1.36
CA THR A 68 6.38 -15.26 0.57
C THR A 68 6.24 -14.97 -0.92
N GLU A 69 7.17 -15.48 -1.71
CA GLU A 69 7.06 -15.43 -3.17
C GLU A 69 5.79 -16.15 -3.65
N SER A 70 5.14 -15.60 -4.67
CA SER A 70 3.87 -16.12 -5.17
C SER A 70 4.02 -17.25 -6.22
N THR A 71 5.18 -17.90 -6.26
CA THR A 71 5.42 -19.07 -7.12
C THR A 71 4.89 -20.34 -6.44
N GLU A 72 3.59 -20.58 -6.57
CA GLU A 72 2.99 -21.88 -6.27
C GLU A 72 3.47 -22.90 -7.31
N ALA A 73 4.46 -23.71 -6.94
CA ALA A 73 4.93 -24.81 -7.77
C ALA A 73 3.89 -25.96 -7.72
N PRO A 74 3.26 -26.37 -8.84
CA PRO A 74 2.20 -27.39 -8.84
C PRO A 74 2.64 -28.77 -8.33
N ASP A 75 3.95 -29.01 -8.27
CA ASP A 75 4.62 -30.21 -7.78
C ASP A 75 5.24 -30.04 -6.38
N ARG A 76 5.14 -28.85 -5.78
CA ARG A 76 5.88 -28.42 -4.56
C ARG A 76 7.41 -28.56 -4.69
N GLY A 77 7.94 -28.67 -5.91
CA GLY A 77 9.35 -29.00 -6.18
C GLY A 77 10.33 -27.84 -6.05
N VAL A 78 9.84 -26.60 -5.98
CA VAL A 78 10.65 -25.38 -5.86
C VAL A 78 10.41 -24.73 -4.49
N ALA A 79 11.50 -24.43 -3.77
CA ALA A 79 11.41 -23.72 -2.50
C ALA A 79 10.93 -22.27 -2.71
N THR A 80 9.75 -21.98 -2.19
CA THR A 80 9.24 -20.61 -1.99
C THR A 80 10.01 -19.95 -0.85
N TYR A 81 10.68 -18.83 -1.09
CA TYR A 81 11.30 -18.08 0.01
C TYR A 81 10.31 -17.10 0.62
N SER A 82 10.49 -16.88 1.91
CA SER A 82 9.98 -15.72 2.62
C SER A 82 10.70 -14.45 2.17
N PHE A 83 9.96 -13.37 1.99
CA PHE A 83 10.55 -12.04 1.88
C PHE A 83 11.05 -11.54 3.23
N ARG A 84 12.06 -10.68 3.17
CA ARG A 84 12.63 -9.97 4.32
C ARG A 84 12.80 -8.49 3.97
N ASN A 85 12.67 -7.64 4.97
CA ASN A 85 13.07 -6.25 4.90
C ASN A 85 14.61 -6.19 4.85
N PRO A 86 15.25 -5.49 3.89
CA PRO A 86 16.70 -5.33 3.86
C PRO A 86 17.25 -4.49 5.03
N SER A 87 16.40 -3.69 5.67
CA SER A 87 16.72 -2.83 6.81
C SER A 87 15.87 -3.21 8.02
N TYR A 88 16.31 -2.80 9.22
CA TYR A 88 15.50 -2.97 10.42
C TYR A 88 14.25 -2.09 10.35
N HIS A 89 13.11 -2.67 10.71
CA HIS A 89 11.84 -1.99 10.95
C HIS A 89 11.16 -2.70 12.12
N PRO A 90 10.65 -2.02 13.16
CA PRO A 90 10.18 -2.66 14.39
C PRO A 90 9.15 -3.77 14.12
N GLU A 91 8.14 -3.48 13.28
CA GLU A 91 7.06 -4.40 12.86
C GLU A 91 7.53 -5.70 12.16
N ASN A 92 8.80 -5.79 11.75
CA ASN A 92 9.35 -7.00 11.12
C ASN A 92 10.57 -7.55 11.89
N GLY A 93 11.31 -6.68 12.56
CA GLY A 93 12.60 -6.99 13.18
C GLY A 93 12.49 -7.46 14.62
N ASP A 94 11.45 -7.03 15.34
CA ASP A 94 11.17 -7.45 16.71
C ASP A 94 10.34 -8.75 16.79
N GLU A 95 9.62 -9.09 15.72
CA GLU A 95 8.82 -10.32 15.66
C GLU A 95 9.71 -11.56 15.49
N ARG A 96 9.33 -12.63 16.19
CA ARG A 96 10.08 -13.87 16.23
C ARG A 96 9.60 -14.81 15.14
N ARG A 97 10.57 -15.46 14.49
CA ARG A 97 10.31 -16.50 13.49
C ARG A 97 10.94 -17.81 13.90
N MET A 98 10.18 -18.89 13.77
CA MET A 98 10.66 -20.25 13.85
C MET A 98 10.95 -20.80 12.45
N LEU A 99 12.01 -21.60 12.34
CA LEU A 99 12.31 -22.44 11.18
C LEU A 99 12.91 -23.75 11.69
N ASP A 100 12.39 -24.88 11.20
CA ASP A 100 12.83 -26.23 11.60
C ASP A 100 12.87 -26.50 13.12
N GLY A 101 11.99 -25.82 13.87
CA GLY A 101 11.87 -25.92 15.33
C GLY A 101 12.75 -24.95 16.13
N GLU A 102 13.66 -24.22 15.49
CA GLU A 102 14.53 -23.22 16.13
C GLU A 102 14.07 -21.79 15.81
N PHE A 103 14.25 -20.87 16.77
CA PHE A 103 14.03 -19.45 16.50
C PHE A 103 15.22 -18.86 15.73
N LEU A 104 14.93 -18.16 14.64
CA LEU A 104 15.94 -17.46 13.86
C LEU A 104 16.51 -16.27 14.64
N ASP A 105 17.83 -16.13 14.60
CA ASP A 105 18.52 -14.95 15.15
C ASP A 105 18.33 -13.74 14.22
N THR A 106 17.53 -12.76 14.66
CA THR A 106 17.28 -11.52 13.91
C THR A 106 18.46 -10.53 13.97
N SER A 107 19.44 -10.73 14.88
CA SER A 107 20.63 -9.86 14.97
C SER A 107 21.52 -9.93 13.73
N GLY A 108 21.43 -11.01 12.95
CA GLY A 108 22.06 -11.17 11.65
C GLY A 108 21.38 -10.45 10.48
N GLY A 109 20.41 -9.57 10.73
CA GLY A 109 19.69 -8.82 9.68
C GLY A 109 18.59 -9.61 8.98
N LEU A 110 18.07 -10.67 9.61
CA LEU A 110 17.08 -11.58 9.03
C LEU A 110 15.62 -11.13 9.28
N TYR A 111 15.33 -9.85 9.04
CA TYR A 111 14.04 -9.19 9.31
C TYR A 111 12.92 -9.73 8.40
N SER A 112 12.33 -10.84 8.80
CA SER A 112 11.31 -11.53 8.00
C SER A 112 10.05 -10.69 7.93
N LEU A 113 9.35 -10.70 6.79
CA LEU A 113 8.01 -10.11 6.71
C LEU A 113 7.01 -11.09 7.34
N ILE A 114 7.02 -11.13 8.67
CA ILE A 114 6.24 -12.03 9.53
C ILE A 114 5.46 -11.21 10.55
N ASP A 115 4.28 -11.68 10.95
CA ASP A 115 3.61 -11.26 12.17
C ASP A 115 2.97 -12.45 12.89
N SER A 116 3.15 -12.52 14.20
CA SER A 116 2.55 -13.52 15.10
C SER A 116 1.85 -12.90 16.31
N THR A 117 1.81 -11.56 16.40
CA THR A 117 1.40 -10.79 17.57
C THR A 117 0.30 -9.80 17.18
N PRO A 118 -0.97 -10.24 17.10
CA PRO A 118 -2.07 -9.41 16.62
C PRO A 118 -2.25 -8.12 17.42
N ILE A 119 -2.52 -7.04 16.70
CA ILE A 119 -2.90 -5.74 17.25
C ILE A 119 -4.42 -5.57 17.23
N THR A 120 -4.93 -4.66 18.04
CA THR A 120 -6.30 -4.15 17.92
C THR A 120 -6.42 -3.31 16.65
N ASP A 121 -7.47 -3.54 15.88
CA ASP A 121 -7.73 -2.91 14.59
C ASP A 121 -9.21 -2.49 14.52
N GLU A 122 -9.51 -1.30 14.00
CA GLU A 122 -10.87 -0.75 14.00
C GLU A 122 -11.81 -1.48 13.02
N GLN A 123 -11.30 -1.98 11.90
CA GLN A 123 -12.08 -2.67 10.87
C GLN A 123 -12.24 -4.17 11.18
N PHE A 124 -11.20 -4.78 11.75
CA PHE A 124 -11.10 -6.23 11.95
C PHE A 124 -11.26 -6.68 13.41
N GLY A 125 -11.22 -5.75 14.37
CA GLY A 125 -11.20 -6.00 15.82
C GLY A 125 -9.84 -6.49 16.31
N GLN A 126 -9.29 -7.49 15.62
CA GLN A 126 -7.91 -7.97 15.78
C GLN A 126 -7.33 -8.22 14.39
N ALA A 127 -6.11 -7.73 14.14
CA ALA A 127 -5.40 -7.92 12.88
C ALA A 127 -3.94 -8.25 13.14
N PHE A 128 -3.34 -9.04 12.26
CA PHE A 128 -1.91 -9.04 12.08
C PHE A 128 -1.51 -7.82 11.24
N ARG A 129 -0.35 -7.22 11.51
CA ARG A 129 0.22 -6.10 10.74
C ARG A 129 1.66 -6.40 10.33
N ILE A 130 1.95 -6.25 9.04
CA ILE A 130 3.30 -6.38 8.48
C ILE A 130 3.63 -5.11 7.69
N PHE A 131 4.74 -4.46 8.01
CA PHE A 131 5.34 -3.49 7.10
C PHE A 131 6.01 -4.20 5.91
N ILE A 132 5.78 -3.71 4.70
CA ILE A 132 6.32 -4.20 3.43
C ILE A 132 7.04 -3.03 2.74
N PRO A 133 8.37 -2.96 2.74
CA PRO A 133 9.12 -1.91 2.03
C PRO A 133 8.97 -2.04 0.51
N TYR A 134 9.22 -0.95 -0.22
CA TYR A 134 9.28 -0.97 -1.70
C TYR A 134 10.37 -1.89 -2.27
N VAL A 135 11.35 -2.33 -1.48
CA VAL A 135 12.37 -3.31 -1.88
C VAL A 135 12.47 -4.39 -0.80
N VAL A 136 12.23 -5.63 -1.19
CA VAL A 136 12.34 -6.81 -0.31
C VAL A 136 13.44 -7.75 -0.82
N VAL A 137 14.11 -8.45 0.09
CA VAL A 137 15.11 -9.48 -0.24
C VAL A 137 14.55 -10.88 0.02
N TYR A 138 15.00 -11.88 -0.74
CA TYR A 138 14.64 -13.28 -0.55
C TYR A 138 15.86 -14.20 -0.72
N GLY A 139 15.74 -15.43 -0.20
CA GLY A 139 16.77 -16.47 -0.31
C GLY A 139 18.02 -16.22 0.56
N TYR A 140 19.08 -16.96 0.26
CA TYR A 140 20.40 -16.88 0.91
C TYR A 140 21.50 -16.96 -0.15
N SER A 141 22.67 -16.37 0.10
CA SER A 141 23.76 -16.23 -0.89
C SER A 141 24.35 -17.55 -1.41
N TRP A 142 24.09 -18.67 -0.74
CA TRP A 142 24.44 -20.03 -1.17
C TRP A 142 23.28 -20.79 -1.85
N THR A 143 22.19 -20.09 -2.19
CA THR A 143 20.96 -20.61 -2.81
C THR A 143 20.44 -19.62 -3.86
N ARG A 144 19.24 -19.83 -4.40
CA ARG A 144 18.56 -18.79 -5.20
C ARG A 144 18.19 -17.63 -4.28
N ASN A 145 18.71 -16.44 -4.56
CA ASN A 145 18.45 -15.21 -3.80
C ASN A 145 18.29 -14.02 -4.74
N GLY A 146 17.73 -12.93 -4.22
CA GLY A 146 17.60 -11.68 -4.98
C GLY A 146 16.84 -10.60 -4.23
N GLU A 147 16.65 -9.48 -4.92
CA GLU A 147 15.79 -8.37 -4.55
C GLU A 147 14.53 -8.38 -5.43
N LEU A 148 13.42 -7.87 -4.89
CA LEU A 148 12.18 -7.63 -5.60
C LEU A 148 11.68 -6.23 -5.24
N GLN A 149 11.30 -5.44 -6.25
CA GLN A 149 10.57 -4.20 -6.04
C GLN A 149 9.08 -4.48 -5.83
N VAL A 150 8.52 -3.94 -4.74
CA VAL A 150 7.10 -4.03 -4.40
C VAL A 150 6.40 -2.75 -4.83
N LEU A 151 5.72 -2.83 -5.98
CA LEU A 151 4.95 -1.75 -6.63
C LEU A 151 3.51 -2.22 -6.93
N ASP A 152 2.66 -1.35 -7.48
CA ASP A 152 1.35 -1.78 -8.01
C ASP A 152 1.51 -2.94 -9.00
N GLY A 153 0.65 -3.95 -8.88
CA GLY A 153 0.69 -5.16 -9.70
C GLY A 153 1.67 -6.23 -9.22
N SER A 154 2.41 -6.01 -8.13
CA SER A 154 3.29 -7.05 -7.54
C SER A 154 2.49 -8.26 -7.09
N TYR A 155 2.99 -9.46 -7.40
CA TYR A 155 2.35 -10.73 -7.05
C TYR A 155 3.06 -11.36 -5.85
N LEU A 156 2.35 -11.43 -4.72
CA LEU A 156 2.86 -11.85 -3.41
C LEU A 156 1.95 -12.93 -2.81
N SER A 157 2.44 -13.74 -1.87
CA SER A 157 1.61 -14.70 -1.12
C SER A 157 1.65 -14.42 0.38
N ILE A 158 0.46 -14.37 1.00
CA ILE A 158 0.32 -14.42 2.47
C ILE A 158 0.23 -15.88 2.88
N ARG A 159 1.33 -16.43 3.41
CA ARG A 159 1.34 -17.76 4.01
C ARG A 159 0.76 -17.66 5.42
N ALA A 160 -0.42 -18.24 5.62
CA ALA A 160 -1.12 -18.31 6.89
C ALA A 160 -0.82 -19.63 7.61
N PHE A 161 -0.54 -19.59 8.91
CA PHE A 161 -0.17 -20.76 9.72
C PHE A 161 -1.20 -21.04 10.82
N SER A 162 -1.44 -22.32 11.13
CA SER A 162 -2.20 -22.74 12.30
C SER A 162 -1.46 -22.50 13.61
N ASN A 163 -0.13 -22.44 13.54
CA ASN A 163 0.75 -22.20 14.67
C ASN A 163 1.23 -20.73 14.66
N THR A 164 1.79 -20.30 15.79
CA THR A 164 2.46 -18.99 15.92
C THR A 164 3.91 -19.07 15.38
N TYR A 165 4.56 -17.92 15.16
CA TYR A 165 5.96 -17.80 14.72
C TYR A 165 6.30 -18.46 13.37
N ALA A 166 5.31 -18.60 12.47
CA ALA A 166 5.45 -19.28 11.17
C ALA A 166 5.96 -20.73 11.29
N ASP A 167 5.61 -21.42 12.37
CA ASP A 167 6.01 -22.80 12.63
C ASP A 167 5.36 -23.80 11.67
N TYR A 168 6.21 -24.46 10.88
CA TYR A 168 5.86 -25.49 9.89
C TYR A 168 5.51 -26.86 10.48
N SER A 169 5.59 -27.05 11.80
CA SER A 169 5.04 -28.25 12.45
C SER A 169 3.51 -28.29 12.42
N GLY A 170 2.88 -27.13 12.25
CA GLY A 170 1.44 -26.97 12.04
C GLY A 170 1.02 -27.01 10.56
N GLY A 171 -0.28 -26.84 10.32
CA GLY A 171 -0.80 -26.62 8.97
C GLY A 171 -0.49 -25.20 8.50
N TYR A 172 -0.19 -25.04 7.21
CA TYR A 172 -0.09 -23.72 6.57
C TYR A 172 -0.83 -23.71 5.23
N ARG A 173 -1.23 -22.52 4.77
CA ARG A 173 -1.82 -22.29 3.44
C ARG A 173 -1.24 -21.00 2.85
N ASP A 174 -0.85 -21.08 1.59
CA ASP A 174 -0.54 -19.91 0.78
C ASP A 174 -1.82 -19.24 0.28
N ASN A 175 -1.84 -17.91 0.35
CA ASN A 175 -2.92 -17.07 -0.17
C ASN A 175 -2.29 -16.06 -1.14
N PRO A 176 -2.20 -16.40 -2.44
CA PRO A 176 -1.65 -15.52 -3.47
C PRO A 176 -2.53 -14.30 -3.74
N PHE A 177 -1.93 -13.12 -3.87
CA PHE A 177 -2.63 -11.88 -4.20
C PHE A 177 -1.80 -10.96 -5.10
N ILE A 178 -2.50 -10.07 -5.80
CA ILE A 178 -1.88 -8.95 -6.50
C ILE A 178 -2.08 -7.69 -5.66
N LEU A 179 -0.98 -7.00 -5.32
CA LEU A 179 -1.02 -5.70 -4.67
C LEU A 179 -1.66 -4.67 -5.61
N ARG A 180 -2.74 -4.00 -5.16
CA ARG A 180 -3.40 -2.93 -5.92
C ARG A 180 -3.41 -1.61 -5.17
N VAL A 181 -2.61 -0.66 -5.64
CA VAL A 181 -2.52 0.70 -5.10
C VAL A 181 -3.60 1.56 -5.74
N SER A 182 -4.80 1.56 -5.15
CA SER A 182 -5.89 2.42 -5.57
C SER A 182 -5.87 3.73 -4.79
N GLN A 183 -5.67 4.86 -5.47
CA GLN A 183 -5.94 6.17 -4.86
C GLN A 183 -7.46 6.31 -4.68
N ARG A 184 -7.95 6.19 -3.45
CA ARG A 184 -9.30 6.62 -3.08
C ARG A 184 -9.20 8.05 -2.57
N PRO A 185 -9.91 9.03 -3.16
CA PRO A 185 -9.96 10.36 -2.58
C PRO A 185 -10.65 10.29 -1.22
N SER A 186 -9.91 10.54 -0.14
CA SER A 186 -10.56 10.89 1.12
C SER A 186 -11.22 12.25 0.94
N PRO A 187 -12.48 12.45 1.37
CA PRO A 187 -12.99 13.80 1.58
C PRO A 187 -12.03 14.50 2.55
N PRO A 188 -11.54 15.72 2.24
CA PRO A 188 -10.74 16.46 3.20
C PRO A 188 -11.61 16.86 4.40
N GLU A 189 -11.06 16.84 5.61
CA GLU A 189 -11.82 17.12 6.84
C GLU A 189 -12.44 18.53 6.84
N SER A 190 -11.80 19.48 6.15
CA SER A 190 -12.41 20.71 5.68
C SER A 190 -12.04 20.97 4.22
N ARG A 191 -12.98 21.56 3.46
CA ARG A 191 -12.69 22.11 2.12
C ARG A 191 -12.25 23.59 2.18
N GLU A 192 -11.93 24.08 3.38
CA GLU A 192 -11.50 25.46 3.57
C GLU A 192 -10.11 25.66 2.97
N LEU A 193 -10.06 26.30 1.81
CA LEU A 193 -8.81 26.74 1.19
C LEU A 193 -8.05 27.64 2.18
N MET A 194 -6.75 27.35 2.38
CA MET A 194 -5.92 28.15 3.27
C MET A 194 -5.91 29.63 2.81
N PRO A 195 -6.34 30.60 3.64
CA PRO A 195 -6.51 31.99 3.17
C PRO A 195 -5.25 32.60 2.56
N ALA A 196 -4.08 32.33 3.16
CA ALA A 196 -2.79 32.78 2.64
C ALA A 196 -2.42 32.16 1.27
N ALA A 197 -2.86 30.93 1.00
CA ALA A 197 -2.66 30.30 -0.31
C ALA A 197 -3.60 30.93 -1.36
N VAL A 198 -4.86 31.17 -1.01
CA VAL A 198 -5.82 31.88 -1.89
C VAL A 198 -5.31 33.27 -2.24
N GLU A 199 -4.85 34.05 -1.25
CA GLU A 199 -4.25 35.38 -1.44
C GLU A 199 -3.04 35.29 -2.39
N THR A 200 -2.05 34.44 -2.07
CA THR A 200 -0.82 34.28 -2.89
C THR A 200 -1.12 33.86 -4.33
N PHE A 201 -2.01 32.89 -4.56
CA PHE A 201 -2.35 32.43 -5.91
C PHE A 201 -3.19 33.44 -6.69
N THR A 202 -4.00 34.25 -6.01
CA THR A 202 -4.75 35.35 -6.63
C THR A 202 -3.81 36.45 -7.10
N GLU A 203 -2.87 36.90 -6.24
CA GLU A 203 -1.85 37.89 -6.63
C GLU A 203 -1.04 37.43 -7.85
N ILE A 204 -0.58 36.17 -7.86
CA ILE A 204 0.18 35.60 -8.99
C ILE A 204 -0.64 35.56 -10.29
N ALA A 205 -1.94 35.24 -10.21
CA ALA A 205 -2.82 35.23 -11.36
C ALA A 205 -3.02 36.65 -11.92
N GLU A 206 -3.33 37.62 -11.06
CA GLU A 206 -3.53 39.02 -11.43
C GLU A 206 -2.27 39.64 -12.03
N GLU A 207 -1.08 39.39 -11.46
CA GLU A 207 0.20 39.84 -12.03
C GLU A 207 0.48 39.27 -13.43
N ALA A 208 0.08 38.01 -13.67
CA ALA A 208 0.18 37.38 -14.99
C ALA A 208 -0.84 37.93 -16.01
N GLY A 209 -1.92 38.56 -15.52
CA GLY A 209 -3.06 39.03 -16.30
C GLY A 209 -4.10 37.94 -16.57
N GLY A 210 -4.31 37.03 -15.61
CA GLY A 210 -5.38 36.04 -15.61
C GLY A 210 -6.14 36.04 -14.29
N ASP A 211 -7.17 35.20 -14.19
CA ASP A 211 -8.07 35.12 -13.04
C ASP A 211 -7.77 33.88 -12.18
N ALA A 212 -7.80 34.03 -10.85
CA ALA A 212 -7.78 32.90 -9.93
C ALA A 212 -9.22 32.43 -9.66
N VAL A 213 -9.50 31.16 -9.93
CA VAL A 213 -10.84 30.56 -9.77
C VAL A 213 -10.75 29.38 -8.82
N ALA A 214 -11.42 29.49 -7.67
CA ALA A 214 -11.70 28.37 -6.81
C ALA A 214 -12.97 27.64 -7.32
N PRO A 215 -13.03 26.30 -7.26
CA PRO A 215 -14.29 25.58 -7.47
C PRO A 215 -15.33 25.99 -6.43
N GLU A 216 -16.61 26.09 -6.82
CA GLU A 216 -17.71 26.26 -5.86
C GLU A 216 -17.91 24.97 -5.04
N GLU A 217 -18.60 25.02 -3.88
CA GLU A 217 -18.67 23.86 -2.97
C GLU A 217 -19.34 22.61 -3.58
N ASP A 218 -20.18 22.83 -4.59
CA ASP A 218 -20.89 21.84 -5.40
C ASP A 218 -20.44 21.75 -6.87
N GLU A 219 -19.59 22.66 -7.37
CA GLU A 219 -18.92 22.54 -8.67
C GLU A 219 -17.61 21.75 -8.49
N GLY A 220 -17.53 20.55 -9.06
CA GLY A 220 -16.30 19.76 -9.03
C GLY A 220 -15.21 20.37 -9.90
N LEU A 221 -13.94 20.00 -9.63
CA LEU A 221 -12.79 20.48 -10.41
C LEU A 221 -12.93 20.20 -11.92
N VAL A 222 -13.59 19.11 -12.31
CA VAL A 222 -13.80 18.73 -13.72
C VAL A 222 -14.78 19.69 -14.38
N GLU A 223 -15.86 20.03 -13.69
CA GLU A 223 -16.89 20.97 -14.11
C GLU A 223 -16.34 22.40 -14.21
N THR A 224 -15.58 22.86 -13.21
CA THR A 224 -14.86 24.15 -13.26
C THR A 224 -13.90 24.22 -14.45
N ILE A 225 -13.15 23.14 -14.72
CA ILE A 225 -12.25 23.08 -15.89
C ILE A 225 -13.05 23.14 -17.20
N ASP A 226 -14.15 22.39 -17.35
CA ASP A 226 -14.96 22.39 -18.57
C ASP A 226 -15.54 23.78 -18.87
N ARG A 227 -16.01 24.49 -17.85
CA ARG A 227 -16.47 25.89 -17.95
C ARG A 227 -15.35 26.83 -18.41
N LEU A 228 -14.17 26.77 -17.79
CA LEU A 228 -13.03 27.60 -18.17
C LEU A 228 -12.54 27.31 -19.60
N ILE A 229 -12.60 26.04 -20.04
CA ILE A 229 -12.32 25.66 -21.43
C ILE A 229 -13.34 26.30 -22.38
N ALA A 230 -14.63 26.21 -22.05
CA ALA A 230 -15.72 26.74 -22.88
C ALA A 230 -15.72 28.28 -22.99
N GLU A 231 -15.27 28.98 -21.94
CA GLU A 231 -15.11 30.44 -21.91
C GLU A 231 -13.83 30.91 -22.65
N SER A 232 -12.82 30.03 -22.77
CA SER A 232 -11.56 30.36 -23.44
C SER A 232 -11.71 30.56 -24.96
N THR A 233 -11.00 31.54 -25.52
CA THR A 233 -11.04 31.81 -26.97
C THR A 233 -9.78 31.32 -27.68
N GLY A 234 -9.89 30.21 -28.41
CA GLY A 234 -8.76 29.62 -29.11
C GLY A 234 -9.08 28.38 -29.93
N ARG A 235 -8.06 27.78 -30.56
CA ARG A 235 -8.12 26.44 -31.18
C ARG A 235 -7.26 25.41 -30.44
N SER A 236 -6.57 25.84 -29.40
CA SER A 236 -5.56 25.11 -28.65
C SER A 236 -5.44 25.72 -27.27
N LEU A 237 -5.29 24.87 -26.25
CA LEU A 237 -5.18 25.25 -24.86
C LEU A 237 -3.95 24.58 -24.26
N ASP A 238 -3.12 25.36 -23.56
CA ASP A 238 -2.02 24.85 -22.76
C ASP A 238 -2.50 24.80 -21.30
N ILE A 239 -2.81 23.60 -20.79
CA ILE A 239 -3.12 23.37 -19.36
C ILE A 239 -1.82 23.02 -18.66
N VAL A 240 -1.54 23.64 -17.51
CA VAL A 240 -0.42 23.22 -16.65
C VAL A 240 -0.92 22.70 -15.32
N LEU A 241 -0.88 21.38 -15.20
CA LEU A 241 -1.05 20.68 -13.92
C LEU A 241 0.20 20.86 -13.09
N ALA A 242 0.15 22.00 -12.45
CA ALA A 242 0.76 22.34 -11.21
C ALA A 242 0.71 21.12 -10.24
N LEU A 243 1.87 20.46 -10.07
CA LEU A 243 2.16 19.11 -9.53
C LEU A 243 2.44 18.88 -8.04
N ASP A 244 1.77 17.88 -7.49
CA ASP A 244 1.39 17.76 -6.09
C ASP A 244 2.56 17.38 -5.14
N THR A 245 3.53 18.24 -4.76
CA THR A 245 4.72 17.76 -3.98
C THR A 245 5.37 18.70 -2.91
N THR A 246 5.18 18.47 -1.59
CA THR A 246 6.07 18.85 -0.43
C THR A 246 5.74 18.06 0.86
N GLU A 247 6.70 17.85 1.77
CA GLU A 247 6.57 17.02 3.00
C GLU A 247 5.45 17.43 3.99
N SER A 248 4.88 18.63 3.86
CA SER A 248 3.91 19.19 4.81
C SER A 248 2.43 19.02 4.43
N MET A 249 2.13 18.33 3.33
CA MET A 249 0.78 17.93 2.93
C MET A 249 0.51 16.45 3.26
#